data_AF-A0A7C6ZWZ4-F1
#
_entry.id   AF-A0A7C6ZWZ4-F1
#
_cell.length_a   1.000
_cell.length_b   1.000
_cell.length_c   1.000
_cell.angle_alpha   90.00
_cell.angle_beta   90.00
_cell.angle_gamma   90.00
#
_symmetry.space_group_name_H-M   'P 1'
#
loop_
_entity.id
_entity.type
_entity.pdbx_description
1 polymer ?
#
loop_
_entity_poly.entity_id
_entity_poly.type
_entity_poly.pdbx_seq_one_letter_code
_entity_poly.pdbx_strand_id
1 'polypeptide(L)'
;MASSTLPSQPVDLDDTALAAALNAQGVRHLLIAEPTPAYTVLDRASLIGRLAGSTDARLRAALIPLFLRHPEAAEHVPGLVQQLTPATADTLRHLYMAAVYLQRFWLSTLRMHLGDFPLLPDYFGQSHYHLPSPDEKFGEAGLRSLARLYGAATGMDWLSVYNSSMSLVLQQLNLDQMYDGRIAG
;
A
#
# COMPACT_ATOMS: atom_id res chain seq x y z
N MET A 1 17.58 -49.79 2.81
CA MET A 1 16.35 -48.98 2.96
C MET A 1 16.77 -47.55 3.25
N ALA A 2 16.80 -46.70 2.23
CA ALA A 2 17.22 -45.31 2.33
C ALA A 2 15.99 -44.43 2.11
N SER A 3 15.48 -43.84 3.18
CA SER A 3 14.49 -42.77 3.11
C SER A 3 15.25 -41.46 3.04
N SER A 4 15.48 -40.97 1.83
CA SER A 4 16.05 -39.65 1.60
C SER A 4 15.00 -38.59 1.94
N THR A 5 15.29 -37.86 3.01
CA THR A 5 14.69 -36.56 3.35
C THR A 5 14.77 -35.63 2.15
N LEU A 6 13.61 -35.27 1.59
CA LEU A 6 13.50 -34.17 0.62
C LEU A 6 13.86 -32.85 1.31
N PRO A 7 14.67 -31.97 0.69
CA PRO A 7 14.97 -30.66 1.24
C PRO A 7 13.72 -29.77 1.19
N SER A 8 13.42 -29.13 2.31
CA SER A 8 12.43 -28.05 2.42
C SER A 8 12.83 -26.89 1.50
N GLN A 9 12.25 -26.85 0.30
CA GLN A 9 12.31 -25.68 -0.57
C GLN A 9 11.65 -24.49 0.13
N PRO A 10 12.18 -23.26 0.02
CA PRO A 10 11.50 -22.07 0.50
C PRO A 10 10.21 -21.93 -0.32
N VAL A 11 9.05 -22.01 0.34
CA VAL A 11 7.76 -21.84 -0.30
C VAL A 11 7.69 -20.41 -0.83
N ASP A 12 7.85 -20.26 -2.14
CA ASP A 12 7.53 -19.04 -2.85
C ASP A 12 6.02 -18.82 -2.70
N LEU A 13 5.64 -17.95 -1.76
CA LEU A 13 4.24 -17.62 -1.52
C LEU A 13 3.74 -16.83 -2.74
N ASP A 14 3.03 -17.55 -3.61
CA ASP A 14 2.37 -17.14 -4.86
C ASP A 14 1.58 -15.82 -4.69
N ASP A 15 1.34 -15.10 -5.79
CA ASP A 15 0.61 -13.82 -5.81
C ASP A 15 -0.78 -13.93 -5.17
N THR A 16 -1.37 -15.13 -5.19
CA THR A 16 -2.61 -15.47 -4.47
C THR A 16 -2.48 -15.34 -2.95
N ALA A 17 -1.30 -15.59 -2.38
CA ALA A 17 -1.05 -15.41 -0.95
C ALA A 17 -0.97 -13.95 -0.53
N LEU A 18 -0.37 -13.11 -1.39
CA LEU A 18 -0.34 -11.67 -1.18
C LEU A 18 -1.75 -11.07 -1.32
N ALA A 19 -2.54 -11.55 -2.28
CA ALA A 19 -3.95 -11.22 -2.42
C ALA A 19 -4.76 -11.51 -1.16
N ALA A 20 -4.60 -12.71 -0.61
CA ALA A 20 -5.32 -13.15 0.58
C ALA A 20 -4.93 -12.33 1.81
N ALA A 21 -3.64 -12.00 1.98
CA ALA A 21 -3.17 -11.14 3.05
C ALA A 21 -3.71 -9.70 2.93
N LEU A 22 -3.77 -9.15 1.71
CA LEU A 22 -4.41 -7.87 1.43
C LEU A 22 -5.91 -7.90 1.76
N ASN A 23 -6.62 -8.96 1.36
CA ASN A 23 -8.03 -9.15 1.70
C ASN A 23 -8.26 -9.19 3.22
N ALA A 24 -7.38 -9.85 3.97
CA ALA A 24 -7.43 -9.91 5.43
C ALA A 24 -7.17 -8.54 6.10
N GLN A 25 -6.43 -7.64 5.44
CA GLN A 25 -6.23 -6.24 5.87
C GLN A 25 -7.28 -5.29 5.24
N GLY A 26 -8.35 -5.83 4.66
CA GLY A 26 -9.40 -5.02 4.05
C GLY A 26 -8.97 -4.30 2.78
N VAL A 27 -8.00 -4.77 2.01
CA VAL A 27 -7.72 -4.27 0.65
C VAL A 27 -8.27 -5.29 -0.34
N ARG A 28 -9.55 -5.15 -0.72
CA ARG A 28 -10.31 -6.21 -1.41
C ARG A 28 -10.30 -6.15 -2.95
N HIS A 29 -9.65 -5.14 -3.53
CA HIS A 29 -9.90 -4.78 -4.93
C HIS A 29 -8.85 -5.21 -5.94
N LEU A 30 -7.76 -5.84 -5.51
CA LEU A 30 -6.70 -6.18 -6.45
C LEU A 30 -6.83 -7.59 -7.01
N LEU A 31 -7.42 -8.53 -6.26
CA LEU A 31 -7.55 -9.92 -6.68
C LEU A 31 -8.79 -10.56 -6.04
N ILE A 32 -9.69 -11.12 -6.86
CA ILE A 32 -10.73 -12.06 -6.41
C ILE A 32 -9.97 -13.32 -5.99
N ALA A 33 -9.48 -13.35 -4.75
CA ALA A 33 -8.86 -14.54 -4.19
C ALA A 33 -9.98 -15.45 -3.70
N GLU A 34 -10.09 -16.65 -4.26
CA GLU A 34 -10.90 -17.70 -3.67
C GLU A 34 -10.36 -18.01 -2.26
N PRO A 35 -11.26 -18.26 -1.28
CA PRO A 35 -10.85 -18.55 0.09
C PRO A 35 -10.03 -19.83 0.13
N THR A 36 -8.70 -19.71 0.14
CA THR A 36 -7.79 -20.84 0.19
C THR A 36 -7.44 -21.15 1.65
N PRO A 37 -7.64 -22.39 2.13
CA PRO A 37 -7.43 -22.72 3.53
C PRO A 37 -5.96 -23.08 3.76
N ALA A 38 -5.27 -22.19 4.49
CA ALA A 38 -3.97 -22.33 5.17
C ALA A 38 -2.99 -21.21 4.78
N TYR A 39 -3.20 -20.01 5.34
CA TYR A 39 -2.22 -18.93 5.22
C TYR A 39 -1.40 -18.80 6.50
N THR A 40 -0.08 -18.84 6.33
CA THR A 40 0.88 -18.34 7.32
C THR A 40 0.55 -16.87 7.57
N VAL A 41 0.30 -16.49 8.82
CA VAL A 41 0.13 -15.08 9.20
C VAL A 41 1.45 -14.37 8.90
N LEU A 42 1.52 -13.68 7.76
CA LEU A 42 2.66 -12.82 7.46
C LEU A 42 2.63 -11.65 8.45
N ASP A 43 3.76 -11.37 9.07
CA ASP A 43 3.89 -10.11 9.79
C ASP A 43 3.82 -8.92 8.82
N ARG A 44 3.43 -7.77 9.37
CA ARG A 44 3.12 -6.58 8.58
C ARG A 44 4.33 -6.06 7.81
N ALA A 45 5.52 -6.14 8.40
CA ALA A 45 6.77 -5.73 7.77
C ALA A 45 7.11 -6.62 6.55
N SER A 46 6.96 -7.94 6.68
CA SER A 46 7.16 -8.89 5.58
C SER A 46 6.15 -8.68 4.47
N LEU A 47 4.88 -8.37 4.80
CA LEU A 47 3.87 -8.05 3.79
C LEU A 47 4.26 -6.82 2.98
N ILE A 48 4.65 -5.73 3.64
CA ILE A 48 5.08 -4.48 2.98
C ILE A 48 6.30 -4.75 2.08
N GLY A 49 7.31 -5.43 2.61
CA GLY A 49 8.53 -5.76 1.86
C GLY A 49 8.25 -6.59 0.60
N ARG A 50 7.39 -7.62 0.71
CA ARG A 50 7.01 -8.47 -0.42
C ARG A 50 6.14 -7.74 -1.44
N LEU A 51 5.19 -6.90 -1.00
CA LEU A 51 4.40 -6.08 -1.91
C LEU A 51 5.28 -5.12 -2.71
N ALA A 52 6.24 -4.45 -2.05
CA ALA A 52 7.18 -3.56 -2.74
C ALA A 52 8.04 -4.32 -3.76
N GLY A 53 8.40 -5.57 -3.46
CA GLY A 53 9.25 -6.41 -4.31
C GLY A 53 8.52 -7.19 -5.39
N SER A 54 7.18 -7.17 -5.41
CA SER A 54 6.39 -7.94 -6.37
C SER A 54 6.64 -7.46 -7.80
N THR A 55 6.64 -8.39 -8.75
CA THR A 55 6.72 -8.09 -10.19
C THR A 55 5.40 -7.53 -10.72
N ASP A 56 4.27 -7.80 -10.06
CA ASP A 56 2.96 -7.25 -10.41
C ASP A 56 2.83 -5.79 -9.93
N ALA A 57 2.61 -4.88 -10.87
CA ALA A 57 2.37 -3.47 -10.60
C ALA A 57 1.13 -3.21 -9.74
N ARG A 58 0.11 -4.06 -9.85
CA ARG A 58 -1.12 -3.97 -9.05
C ARG A 58 -0.85 -4.29 -7.59
N LEU A 59 -0.08 -5.36 -7.33
CA LEU A 59 0.33 -5.71 -5.97
C LEU A 59 1.24 -4.64 -5.37
N ARG A 60 2.17 -4.06 -6.13
CA ARG A 60 2.94 -2.90 -5.66
C ARG A 60 2.01 -1.74 -5.28
N ALA A 61 1.07 -1.37 -6.16
CA ALA A 61 0.12 -0.28 -5.92
C ALA A 61 -0.78 -0.50 -4.69
N ALA A 62 -0.96 -1.76 -4.23
CA ALA A 62 -1.66 -2.10 -2.99
C ALA A 62 -1.05 -1.47 -1.73
N LEU A 63 0.20 -1.03 -1.78
CA LEU A 63 0.83 -0.32 -0.68
C LEU A 63 0.08 0.98 -0.32
N ILE A 64 -0.46 1.68 -1.33
CA ILE A 64 -1.23 2.91 -1.10
C ILE A 64 -2.47 2.65 -0.23
N PRO A 65 -3.43 1.79 -0.64
CA PRO A 65 -4.61 1.50 0.18
C PRO A 65 -4.24 0.89 1.54
N LEU A 66 -3.17 0.09 1.61
CA LEU A 66 -2.70 -0.49 2.87
C LEU A 66 -2.32 0.60 3.88
N PHE A 67 -1.50 1.58 3.50
CA PHE A 67 -1.11 2.68 4.41
C PHE A 67 -2.25 3.63 4.74
N LEU A 68 -3.21 3.83 3.83
CA LEU A 68 -4.38 4.66 4.10
C LEU A 68 -5.33 4.01 5.11
N ARG A 69 -5.49 2.68 5.07
CA ARG A 69 -6.34 1.93 6.02
C ARG A 69 -5.63 1.61 7.33
N HIS A 70 -4.32 1.41 7.29
CA HIS A 70 -3.49 1.05 8.44
C HIS A 70 -2.31 2.00 8.58
N PRO A 71 -2.52 3.27 8.99
CA PRO A 71 -1.44 4.23 9.09
C PRO A 71 -0.35 3.84 10.10
N GLU A 72 -0.67 3.00 11.08
CA GLU A 72 0.29 2.42 12.02
C GLU A 72 1.37 1.57 11.32
N ALA A 73 1.07 1.01 10.13
CA ALA A 73 2.03 0.28 9.32
C ALA A 73 3.24 1.12 8.87
N ALA A 74 3.11 2.46 8.92
CA ALA A 74 4.17 3.39 8.57
C ALA A 74 5.43 3.23 9.44
N GLU A 75 5.30 2.72 10.68
CA GLU A 75 6.45 2.55 11.58
C GLU A 75 7.54 1.62 11.02
N HIS A 76 7.15 0.66 10.17
CA HIS A 76 8.08 -0.31 9.58
C HIS A 76 8.83 0.22 8.36
N VAL A 77 8.36 1.32 7.75
CA VAL A 77 8.85 1.77 6.44
C VAL A 77 10.33 2.18 6.47
N PRO A 78 10.81 3.01 7.43
CA PRO A 78 12.22 3.39 7.47
C PRO A 78 13.17 2.19 7.63
N GLY A 79 12.80 1.21 8.46
CA GLY A 79 13.59 0.00 8.67
C GLY A 79 13.64 -0.90 7.44
N LEU A 80 12.50 -1.09 6.77
CA LEU A 80 12.41 -1.89 5.55
C LEU A 80 13.23 -1.29 4.39
N VAL A 81 13.17 0.03 4.21
CA VAL A 81 13.93 0.72 3.15
C VAL A 81 15.45 0.48 3.27
N GLN A 82 15.97 0.27 4.48
CA GLN A 82 17.39 -0.03 4.72
C GLN A 82 17.78 -1.48 4.40
N GLN A 83 16.81 -2.40 4.43
CA GLN A 83 17.04 -3.85 4.27
C GLN A 83 16.75 -4.33 2.84
N LEU A 84 15.91 -3.61 2.10
CA LEU A 84 15.47 -3.97 0.76
C LEU A 84 16.52 -3.62 -0.31
N THR A 85 16.42 -4.27 -1.47
CA THR A 85 17.25 -3.91 -2.63
C THR A 85 16.96 -2.45 -3.05
N PRO A 86 17.90 -1.74 -3.69
CA PRO A 86 17.70 -0.34 -4.07
C PRO A 86 16.41 -0.09 -4.88
N ALA A 87 16.09 -0.97 -5.83
CA ALA A 87 14.89 -0.84 -6.66
C ALA A 87 13.59 -1.07 -5.86
N THR A 88 13.58 -2.08 -4.99
CA THR A 88 12.44 -2.38 -4.11
C THR A 88 12.24 -1.26 -3.08
N ALA A 89 13.34 -0.74 -2.52
CA ALA A 89 13.33 0.36 -1.57
C ALA A 89 12.84 1.66 -2.20
N ASP A 90 13.19 1.93 -3.47
CA ASP A 90 12.68 3.08 -4.22
C ASP A 90 11.17 2.96 -4.46
N THR A 91 10.70 1.77 -4.87
CA THR A 91 9.27 1.51 -5.04
C THR A 91 8.50 1.72 -3.74
N LEU A 92 9.03 1.23 -2.61
CA LEU A 92 8.41 1.43 -1.31
C LEU A 92 8.35 2.91 -0.94
N ARG A 93 9.45 3.66 -1.08
CA ARG A 93 9.49 5.10 -0.80
C ARG A 93 8.49 5.88 -1.66
N HIS A 94 8.45 5.57 -2.95
CA HIS A 94 7.53 6.16 -3.91
C HIS A 94 6.07 5.99 -3.47
N LEU A 95 5.63 4.74 -3.33
CA LEU A 95 4.22 4.43 -3.09
C LEU A 95 3.79 4.84 -1.67
N TYR A 96 4.71 4.78 -0.70
CA TYR A 96 4.50 5.36 0.62
C TYR A 96 4.26 6.87 0.55
N MET A 97 5.12 7.61 -0.15
CA MET A 97 4.95 9.06 -0.28
C MET A 97 3.67 9.43 -1.04
N ALA A 98 3.27 8.64 -2.03
CA ALA A 98 1.97 8.79 -2.67
C ALA A 98 0.82 8.66 -1.65
N ALA A 99 0.89 7.68 -0.75
CA ALA A 99 -0.09 7.51 0.33
C ALA A 99 -0.09 8.70 1.31
N VAL A 100 1.07 9.21 1.70
CA VAL A 100 1.20 10.41 2.56
C VAL A 100 0.45 11.60 1.95
N TYR A 101 0.74 11.92 0.68
CA TYR A 101 0.09 13.06 0.02
C TYR A 101 -1.40 12.84 -0.23
N LEU A 102 -1.80 11.63 -0.63
CA LEU A 102 -3.22 11.28 -0.81
C LEU A 102 -4.00 11.38 0.50
N GLN A 103 -3.41 10.96 1.63
CA GLN A 103 -4.07 11.05 2.93
C GLN A 103 -4.35 12.51 3.32
N ARG A 104 -3.42 13.42 3.01
CA ARG A 104 -3.59 14.86 3.26
C ARG A 104 -4.67 15.45 2.36
N PHE A 105 -4.65 15.07 1.08
CA PHE A 105 -5.56 15.61 0.08
C PHE A 105 -6.99 15.18 0.31
N TRP A 106 -7.19 13.93 0.77
CA TRP A 106 -8.49 13.34 1.03
C TRP A 106 -8.84 13.25 2.52
N LEU A 107 -8.16 14.02 3.39
CA LEU A 107 -8.24 13.86 4.84
C LEU A 107 -9.68 13.89 5.37
N SER A 108 -10.47 14.88 4.94
CA SER A 108 -11.87 15.01 5.37
C SER A 108 -12.73 13.83 4.94
N THR A 109 -12.58 13.37 3.69
CA THR A 109 -13.31 12.21 3.16
C THR A 109 -12.91 10.92 3.87
N LEU A 110 -11.61 10.71 4.08
CA LEU A 110 -11.11 9.55 4.81
C LEU A 110 -11.63 9.54 6.24
N ARG A 111 -11.67 10.68 6.94
CA ARG A 111 -12.21 10.77 8.31
C ARG A 111 -13.70 10.46 8.39
N MET A 112 -14.48 10.86 7.39
CA MET A 112 -15.90 10.49 7.32
C MET A 112 -16.10 8.97 7.21
N HIS A 113 -15.16 8.26 6.60
CA HIS A 113 -15.27 6.81 6.40
C HIS A 113 -14.59 5.96 7.47
N LEU A 114 -13.41 6.37 7.93
CA LEU A 114 -12.53 5.61 8.82
C LEU A 114 -12.55 6.11 10.27
N GLY A 115 -13.21 7.25 10.54
CA GLY A 115 -13.14 7.93 11.82
C GLY A 115 -11.79 8.62 12.02
N ASP A 116 -11.38 8.76 13.28
CA ASP A 116 -10.09 9.35 13.62
C ASP A 116 -8.95 8.34 13.41
N PHE A 117 -7.90 8.77 12.71
CA PHE A 117 -6.70 7.99 12.47
C PHE A 117 -5.46 8.89 12.51
N PRO A 118 -4.27 8.33 12.85
CA PRO A 118 -3.04 9.10 12.83
C PRO A 118 -2.63 9.44 11.40
N LEU A 119 -2.04 10.62 11.25
CA LEU A 119 -1.53 11.07 9.97
C LEU A 119 -0.21 10.36 9.65
N LEU A 120 -0.04 9.96 8.39
CA LEU A 120 1.19 9.36 7.89
C LEU A 120 2.33 10.38 7.98
N PRO A 121 3.47 10.00 8.57
CA PRO A 121 4.63 10.88 8.70
C PRO A 121 5.36 11.03 7.36
N ASP A 122 5.93 12.21 7.13
CA ASP A 122 6.84 12.42 6.01
C ASP A 122 8.24 11.90 6.36
N TYR A 123 8.60 10.75 5.80
CA TYR A 123 9.96 10.19 5.96
C TYR A 123 10.91 10.57 4.82
N PHE A 124 10.40 10.82 3.62
CA PHE A 124 11.22 10.87 2.39
C PHE A 124 10.91 12.05 1.47
N GLY A 125 9.79 12.74 1.64
CA GLY A 125 9.33 13.82 0.78
C GLY A 125 10.38 14.91 0.67
N GLN A 126 10.73 15.55 1.78
CA GLN A 126 11.78 16.57 1.78
C GLN A 126 13.19 16.00 1.72
N SER A 127 13.50 14.99 2.54
CA SER A 127 14.87 14.48 2.76
C SER A 127 15.45 13.74 1.55
N HIS A 128 14.60 13.07 0.76
CA HIS A 128 15.03 12.22 -0.34
C HIS A 128 14.61 12.77 -1.70
N TYR A 129 13.34 13.19 -1.83
CA TYR A 129 12.79 13.63 -3.11
C TYR A 129 12.77 15.16 -3.30
N HIS A 130 13.12 15.94 -2.27
CA HIS A 130 13.06 17.41 -2.27
C HIS A 130 11.68 17.95 -2.67
N LEU A 131 10.62 17.28 -2.23
CA LEU A 131 9.25 17.60 -2.55
C LEU A 131 8.65 18.65 -1.58
N PRO A 132 7.58 19.34 -2.01
CA PRO A 132 6.76 20.16 -1.12
C PRO A 132 6.29 19.41 0.13
N SER A 133 6.08 20.15 1.21
CA SER A 133 5.52 19.60 2.46
C SER A 133 4.15 18.97 2.21
N PRO A 134 3.79 17.84 2.86
CA PRO A 134 2.45 17.26 2.77
C PRO A 134 1.32 18.18 3.23
N ASP A 135 1.62 19.21 4.02
CA ASP A 135 0.61 20.18 4.47
C ASP A 135 0.41 21.32 3.44
N GLU A 136 1.33 21.49 2.49
CA GLU A 136 1.21 22.50 1.45
C GLU A 136 0.11 22.13 0.45
N LYS A 137 -0.88 23.03 0.29
CA LYS A 137 -2.07 22.80 -0.55
C LYS A 137 -2.72 21.44 -0.28
N PHE A 138 -2.78 21.05 1.00
CA PHE A 138 -3.35 19.78 1.43
C PHE A 138 -2.69 18.57 0.73
N GLY A 139 -1.39 18.63 0.45
CA GLY A 139 -0.64 17.54 -0.18
C GLY A 139 -0.74 17.49 -1.70
N GLU A 140 -1.59 18.31 -2.34
CA GLU A 140 -1.74 18.34 -3.80
C GLU A 140 -0.43 18.73 -4.50
N ALA A 141 0.28 19.74 -3.96
CA ALA A 141 1.54 20.21 -4.51
C ALA A 141 2.61 19.11 -4.53
N GLY A 142 2.71 18.36 -3.42
CA GLY A 142 3.61 17.22 -3.29
C GLY A 142 3.22 16.06 -4.20
N LEU A 143 1.93 15.69 -4.24
CA LEU A 143 1.43 14.62 -5.10
C LEU A 143 1.72 14.86 -6.59
N ARG A 144 1.46 16.07 -7.08
CA ARG A 144 1.74 16.47 -8.47
C ARG A 144 3.25 16.48 -8.77
N SER A 145 4.07 16.83 -7.78
CA SER A 145 5.53 16.89 -7.95
C SER A 145 6.14 15.48 -7.94
N LEU A 146 5.64 14.59 -7.08
CA LEU A 146 5.99 13.17 -7.07
C LEU A 146 5.57 12.48 -8.38
N ALA A 147 4.33 12.74 -8.85
CA ALA A 147 3.85 12.20 -10.13
C ALA A 147 4.72 12.63 -11.31
N ARG A 148 5.17 13.90 -11.34
CA ARG A 148 6.08 14.40 -12.37
C ARG A 148 7.45 13.75 -12.30
N LEU A 149 8.01 13.57 -11.10
CA LEU A 149 9.30 12.93 -10.89
C LEU A 149 9.32 11.51 -11.47
N TYR A 150 8.35 10.68 -11.07
CA TYR A 150 8.25 9.30 -11.56
C TYR A 150 7.74 9.21 -13.00
N GLY A 151 6.89 10.15 -13.43
CA GLY A 151 6.42 10.23 -14.82
C GLY A 151 7.55 10.54 -15.80
N ALA A 152 8.51 11.40 -15.42
CA ALA A 152 9.69 11.67 -16.23
C ALA A 152 10.61 10.44 -16.37
N ALA A 153 10.71 9.62 -15.32
CA ALA A 153 11.54 8.41 -15.33
C ALA A 153 10.88 7.23 -16.09
N THR A 154 9.56 7.07 -16.01
CA THR A 154 8.87 5.88 -16.54
C THR A 154 8.00 6.16 -17.77
N GLY A 155 7.75 7.43 -18.11
CA GLY A 155 6.81 7.83 -19.17
C GLY A 155 5.33 7.60 -18.84
N MET A 156 4.99 7.29 -17.58
CA MET A 156 3.61 7.00 -17.16
C MET A 156 2.94 8.21 -16.51
N ASP A 157 1.62 8.33 -16.69
CA ASP A 157 0.81 9.31 -15.95
C ASP A 157 0.50 8.79 -14.54
N TRP A 158 1.47 8.98 -13.65
CA TRP A 158 1.35 8.57 -12.26
C TRP A 158 0.27 9.30 -11.48
N LEU A 159 -0.08 10.53 -11.87
CA LEU A 159 -1.14 11.27 -11.18
C LEU A 159 -2.48 10.56 -11.38
N SER A 160 -2.76 10.09 -12.60
CA SER A 160 -3.92 9.24 -12.88
C SER A 160 -3.89 7.95 -12.09
N VAL A 161 -2.73 7.27 -11.99
CA VAL A 161 -2.58 6.03 -11.19
C VAL A 161 -2.92 6.26 -9.72
N TYR A 162 -2.42 7.36 -9.12
CA TYR A 162 -2.71 7.68 -7.72
C TYR A 162 -4.20 7.96 -7.50
N ASN A 163 -4.81 8.74 -8.40
CA ASN A 163 -6.24 9.05 -8.32
C ASN A 163 -7.10 7.80 -8.49
N SER A 164 -6.77 6.91 -9.44
CA SER A 164 -7.47 5.62 -9.60
C SER A 164 -7.33 4.75 -8.35
N SER A 165 -6.14 4.70 -7.74
CA SER A 165 -5.92 3.96 -6.49
C SER A 165 -6.79 4.49 -5.35
N MET A 166 -6.89 5.82 -5.22
CA MET A 166 -7.76 6.46 -4.22
C MET A 166 -9.24 6.21 -4.49
N SER A 167 -9.68 6.30 -5.75
CA SER A 167 -11.07 6.01 -6.12
C SER A 167 -11.47 4.58 -5.73
N LEU A 168 -10.58 3.61 -5.91
CA LEU A 168 -10.80 2.23 -5.46
C LEU A 168 -10.91 2.14 -3.94
N VAL A 169 -10.06 2.86 -3.19
CA VAL A 169 -10.17 2.94 -1.72
C VAL A 169 -11.53 3.47 -1.30
N LEU A 170 -11.94 4.61 -1.84
CA LEU A 170 -13.22 5.23 -1.47
C LEU A 170 -14.42 4.36 -1.83
N GLN A 171 -14.37 3.71 -3.00
CA GLN A 171 -15.38 2.72 -3.37
C GLN A 171 -15.45 1.58 -2.36
N GLN A 172 -14.31 1.12 -1.86
CA GLN A 172 -14.26 0.08 -0.83
C GLN A 172 -14.95 0.51 0.45
N LEU A 173 -14.57 1.68 0.95
CA LEU A 173 -15.04 2.18 2.24
C LEU A 173 -16.55 2.42 2.21
N ASN A 174 -17.07 2.86 1.06
CA ASN A 174 -18.50 2.99 0.84
C ASN A 174 -19.21 1.63 0.86
N LEU A 175 -18.65 0.62 0.18
CA LEU A 175 -19.21 -0.74 0.23
C LEU A 175 -19.20 -1.31 1.65
N ASP A 176 -18.08 -1.19 2.37
CA ASP A 176 -17.94 -1.67 3.76
C ASP A 176 -19.03 -1.02 4.65
N GLN A 177 -19.25 0.30 4.53
CA GLN A 177 -20.32 1.00 5.27
C GLN A 177 -21.74 0.55 4.88
N MET A 178 -22.01 0.28 3.59
CA MET A 178 -23.31 -0.24 3.16
C MET A 178 -23.60 -1.64 3.73
N TYR A 179 -22.57 -2.49 3.84
CA TYR A 179 -22.73 -3.83 4.41
C TYR A 179 -22.89 -3.78 5.94
N ASP A 180 -22.13 -2.95 6.64
CA ASP A 180 -22.25 -2.78 8.09
C ASP A 180 -23.60 -2.16 8.49
N GLY A 181 -24.10 -1.19 7.71
CA GLY A 181 -25.42 -0.58 7.92
C GLY A 181 -26.61 -1.51 7.67
N ARG A 182 -26.44 -2.60 6.92
CA ARG A 182 -27.51 -3.60 6.65
C ARG A 182 -27.64 -4.69 7.71
N ILE A 183 -26.63 -4.90 8.56
CA ILE A 183 -26.68 -5.89 9.65
C ILE A 183 -27.24 -5.26 10.94
N ALA A 184 -27.28 -3.92 11.02
CA ALA A 184 -27.72 -3.17 12.20
C ALA A 184 -29.18 -2.68 12.16
N GLY A 185 -29.97 -3.08 11.15
CA GLY A 185 -31.40 -2.72 11.01
C GLY A 185 -32.27 -3.95 10.81
#